data_AF-A0A8T5W7I5-F1
#
_entry.id   AF-A0A8T5W7I5-F1
#
_cell.length_a   1.000
_cell.length_b   1.000
_cell.length_c   1.000
_cell.angle_alpha   90.00
_cell.angle_beta   90.00
_cell.angle_gamma   90.00
#
_symmetry.space_group_name_H-M   'P 1'
#
loop_
_entity.id
_entity.type
_entity.pdbx_description
1 polymer ?
#
loop_
_entity_poly.entity_id
_entity_poly.type
_entity_poly.pdbx_seq_one_letter_code
_entity_poly.pdbx_strand_id
1 'polypeptide(L)'
;MEKQKGFTLIELMIVVALLGILGYGIMKFFTNTFRTWWQTSQQIDAQQKARVAMDEMTRFIRQARPVADIVVGEQAGEDPNTMITFTHIDERQISYFQFGDSL
;
A
#
# COMPACT_ATOMS: atom_id res chain seq x y z
N MET A 1 -17.24 56.02 45.83
CA MET A 1 -17.07 55.88 44.38
C MET A 1 -15.64 55.40 44.13
N GLU A 2 -15.46 54.10 43.87
CA GLU A 2 -14.14 53.58 43.50
C GLU A 2 -13.75 54.12 42.12
N LYS A 3 -12.56 54.69 42.01
CA LYS A 3 -12.00 55.14 40.74
C LYS A 3 -11.54 53.91 39.96
N GLN A 4 -12.21 53.61 38.84
CA GLN A 4 -11.70 52.63 37.89
C GLN A 4 -10.35 53.11 37.35
N LYS A 5 -9.28 52.38 37.66
CA LYS A 5 -7.94 52.67 37.15
C LYS A 5 -7.89 52.25 35.67
N GLY A 6 -7.50 53.18 34.80
CA GLY A 6 -7.25 52.89 33.38
C GLY A 6 -5.96 52.11 33.17
N PHE A 7 -5.86 51.42 32.03
CA PHE A 7 -4.67 50.69 31.62
C PHE A 7 -3.49 51.64 31.36
N THR A 8 -2.28 51.20 31.73
CA THR A 8 -1.06 51.94 31.42
C THR A 8 -0.52 51.55 30.04
N LEU A 9 0.22 52.45 29.39
CA LEU A 9 0.84 52.16 28.08
C LEU A 9 1.76 50.94 28.10
N ILE A 10 2.53 50.78 29.18
CA ILE A 10 3.45 49.66 29.35
C ILE A 10 2.72 48.32 29.45
N GLU A 11 1.56 48.30 30.10
CA GLU A 11 0.72 47.11 30.25
C GLU A 11 0.19 46.65 28.88
N LEU A 12 -0.18 47.60 28.02
CA LEU A 12 -0.61 47.31 26.64
C LEU A 12 0.55 46.80 25.77
N MET A 13 1.76 47.33 25.92
CA MET A 13 2.94 46.84 25.21
C MET A 13 3.27 45.38 25.55
N ILE A 14 3.18 45.02 26.83
CA ILE A 14 3.42 43.64 27.31
C ILE A 14 2.36 42.70 26.74
N VAL A 15 1.08 43.09 26.76
CA VAL A 15 0.00 42.28 26.19
C VAL A 15 0.22 42.00 24.70
N VAL A 16 0.59 43.01 23.92
CA VAL A 16 0.87 42.83 22.48
C VAL A 16 2.08 41.91 22.26
N ALA A 17 3.14 42.05 23.06
CA ALA A 17 4.29 41.16 23.00
C ALA A 17 3.91 39.69 23.30
N LEU A 18 3.11 39.46 24.34
CA LEU A 18 2.61 38.13 24.70
C LEU A 18 1.70 37.54 23.62
N LEU A 19 0.82 38.35 23.03
CA LEU A 19 -0.03 37.92 21.91
C LEU A 19 0.80 37.53 20.68
N GLY A 20 1.90 38.23 20.41
CA GLY A 20 2.83 37.86 19.34
C GLY A 20 3.46 36.47 19.56
N ILE A 21 3.92 36.20 20.79
CA ILE A 21 4.50 34.90 21.16
C ILE A 21 3.46 33.79 21.07
N LEU A 22 2.26 34.01 21.60
CA LEU A 22 1.16 33.04 21.55
C LEU A 22 0.73 32.78 20.11
N GLY A 23 0.56 33.83 19.30
CA GLY A 23 0.22 33.73 17.89
C GLY A 23 1.22 32.88 17.12
N TYR A 24 2.52 33.09 17.35
CA TYR A 24 3.57 32.28 16.74
C TYR A 24 3.45 30.79 17.11
N GLY A 25 3.22 30.49 18.40
CA GLY A 25 3.04 29.12 18.88
C GLY A 25 1.84 28.43 18.23
N ILE A 26 0.70 29.11 18.14
CA ILE A 26 -0.51 28.60 17.49
C ILE A 26 -0.24 28.28 16.02
N MET A 27 0.38 29.19 15.28
CA MET A 27 0.62 28.97 13.84
C MET A 27 1.55 27.77 13.60
N LYS A 28 2.59 27.62 14.42
CA LYS A 28 3.47 26.44 14.41
C LYS A 28 2.73 25.15 14.74
N PHE A 29 1.83 25.17 15.72
CA PHE A 29 1.02 24.01 16.07
C PHE A 29 0.11 23.59 14.91
N PHE A 30 -0.64 24.52 14.32
CA PHE A 30 -1.56 24.23 13.22
C PHE A 30 -0.84 23.69 11.98
N THR A 31 0.28 24.30 11.60
CA THR A 31 1.07 23.84 10.44
C THR A 31 1.65 22.45 10.65
N ASN A 32 2.13 22.14 11.86
CA ASN A 32 2.59 20.80 12.21
C ASN A 32 1.45 19.79 12.18
N THR A 33 0.31 20.10 12.80
CA THR A 33 -0.87 19.22 12.79
C THR A 33 -1.34 18.91 11.38
N PHE A 34 -1.44 19.92 10.50
CA PHE A 34 -1.84 19.71 9.11
C PHE A 34 -0.86 18.81 8.36
N ARG A 35 0.45 19.01 8.55
CA ARG A 35 1.49 18.16 7.97
C ARG A 35 1.39 16.72 8.46
N THR A 36 1.21 16.52 9.77
CA THR A 36 1.05 15.19 10.37
C THR A 36 -0.20 14.50 9.84
N TRP A 37 -1.31 15.21 9.73
CA TRP A 37 -2.55 14.66 9.18
C TRP A 37 -2.38 14.21 7.73
N TRP A 38 -1.75 15.04 6.89
CA TRP A 38 -1.44 14.68 5.51
C TRP A 38 -0.57 13.43 5.40
N GLN A 39 0.52 13.37 6.16
CA GLN A 39 1.42 12.21 6.19
C GLN A 39 0.71 10.94 6.67
N THR A 40 -0.11 11.07 7.71
CA THR A 40 -0.89 9.95 8.26
C THR A 40 -1.91 9.43 7.25
N SER A 41 -2.59 10.34 6.53
CA SER A 41 -3.54 9.96 5.48
C SER A 41 -2.86 9.15 4.37
N GLN A 42 -1.68 9.59 3.92
CA GLN A 42 -0.91 8.85 2.90
C GLN A 42 -0.47 7.47 3.42
N GLN A 43 -0.09 7.39 4.70
CA GLN A 43 0.30 6.12 5.32
C GLN A 43 -0.89 5.16 5.43
N ILE A 44 -2.07 5.66 5.80
CA ILE A 44 -3.31 4.86 5.88
C ILE A 44 -3.66 4.29 4.50
N ASP A 45 -3.63 5.11 3.45
CA ASP A 45 -3.93 4.67 2.08
C ASP A 45 -2.95 3.56 1.61
N ALA A 46 -1.65 3.75 1.86
CA ALA A 46 -0.65 2.74 1.55
C ALA A 46 -0.88 1.41 2.31
N GLN A 47 -1.22 1.48 3.61
CA GLN A 47 -1.53 0.29 4.40
C GLN A 47 -2.80 -0.42 3.93
N GLN A 48 -3.84 0.34 3.53
CA GLN A 48 -5.07 -0.23 3.01
C GLN A 48 -4.83 -0.97 1.70
N LYS A 49 -4.08 -0.36 0.78
CA LYS A 49 -3.67 -1.01 -0.48
C LYS A 49 -2.86 -2.28 -0.23
N ALA A 50 -1.91 -2.23 0.71
CA ALA A 50 -1.12 -3.41 1.09
C ALA A 50 -2.02 -4.52 1.66
N ARG A 51 -2.99 -4.19 2.53
CA ARG A 51 -3.94 -5.18 3.07
C ARG A 51 -4.74 -5.86 1.96
N VAL A 52 -5.29 -5.09 1.02
CA VAL A 52 -6.04 -5.64 -0.11
C VAL A 52 -5.15 -6.56 -0.96
N ALA A 53 -3.90 -6.16 -1.22
CA ALA A 53 -2.95 -7.00 -1.96
C ALA A 53 -2.64 -8.31 -1.21
N MET A 54 -2.47 -8.27 0.11
CA MET A 54 -2.25 -9.46 0.93
C MET A 54 -3.46 -10.40 0.93
N ASP A 55 -4.67 -9.85 1.02
CA ASP A 55 -5.91 -10.64 0.95
C ASP A 55 -6.03 -11.32 -0.42
N GLU A 56 -5.69 -10.61 -1.49
CA GLU A 56 -5.69 -11.15 -2.85
C GLU A 56 -4.64 -12.25 -3.06
N MET A 57 -3.42 -12.05 -2.55
CA MET A 57 -2.40 -13.11 -2.57
C MET A 57 -2.85 -14.34 -1.81
N THR A 58 -3.45 -14.15 -0.63
CA THR A 58 -3.99 -15.27 0.17
C THR A 58 -5.10 -15.99 -0.59
N ARG A 59 -5.96 -15.26 -1.29
CA ARG A 59 -7.00 -15.83 -2.15
C ARG A 59 -6.38 -16.68 -3.26
N PHE A 60 -5.40 -16.16 -3.98
CA PHE A 60 -4.72 -16.92 -5.04
C PHE A 60 -4.00 -18.16 -4.52
N ILE A 61 -3.30 -18.06 -3.40
CA ILE A 61 -2.64 -19.22 -2.77
C ILE A 61 -3.67 -20.28 -2.37
N ARG A 62 -4.81 -19.88 -1.79
CA ARG A 62 -5.89 -20.83 -1.42
C ARG A 62 -6.59 -21.45 -2.63
N GLN A 63 -6.66 -20.73 -3.75
CA GLN A 63 -7.24 -21.22 -5.00
C GLN A 63 -6.24 -21.99 -5.88
N ALA A 64 -4.95 -21.90 -5.58
CA ALA A 64 -3.91 -22.60 -6.33
C ALA A 64 -4.14 -24.11 -6.21
N ARG A 65 -4.32 -24.76 -7.36
CA ARG A 65 -4.44 -26.21 -7.44
C ARG A 65 -3.08 -26.81 -7.74
N PRO A 66 -2.61 -27.79 -6.97
CA PRO A 66 -1.40 -28.50 -7.31
C PRO A 66 -1.51 -29.20 -8.67
N VAL A 67 -0.39 -29.29 -9.37
CA VAL A 67 -0.21 -30.19 -10.51
C VAL A 67 0.13 -31.56 -9.91
N ALA A 68 -0.62 -32.58 -10.31
CA ALA A 68 -0.49 -33.95 -9.83
C ALA A 68 0.67 -34.69 -10.53
N ASP A 69 0.87 -34.44 -11.82
CA ASP A 69 1.92 -35.11 -12.59
C ASP A 69 2.38 -34.24 -13.78
N ILE A 70 3.65 -34.40 -14.17
CA ILE A 70 4.24 -33.75 -15.34
C ILE A 70 4.89 -34.82 -16.19
N VAL A 71 4.34 -35.03 -17.38
CA VAL A 71 4.80 -36.05 -18.32
C VAL A 71 5.40 -35.38 -19.55
N VAL A 72 6.65 -35.70 -19.86
CA VAL A 72 7.29 -35.36 -21.14
C VAL A 72 7.04 -36.52 -22.09
N GLY A 73 6.49 -36.22 -23.27
CA GLY A 73 6.10 -37.21 -24.26
C GLY A 73 6.41 -36.77 -25.69
N GLU A 74 5.98 -37.59 -26.62
CA GLU A 74 6.14 -37.39 -28.06
C GLU A 74 4.77 -37.05 -28.66
N GLN A 75 4.73 -36.08 -29.58
CA GLN A 75 3.58 -35.88 -30.44
C GLN A 75 3.65 -36.87 -31.60
N ALA A 76 2.54 -37.54 -31.93
CA ALA A 76 2.53 -38.58 -32.98
C ALA A 76 3.14 -38.09 -34.31
N GLY A 77 4.31 -38.62 -34.66
CA GLY A 77 5.05 -38.29 -35.88
C GLY A 77 6.16 -37.24 -35.73
N GLU A 78 6.55 -36.87 -34.50
CA GLU A 78 7.64 -35.93 -34.20
C GLU A 78 8.75 -36.54 -33.35
N ASP A 79 9.86 -35.81 -33.17
CA ASP A 79 10.99 -36.23 -32.35
C ASP A 79 10.62 -36.39 -30.86
N PRO A 80 11.38 -37.20 -30.10
CA PRO A 80 11.15 -37.37 -28.67
C PRO A 80 11.25 -36.03 -27.91
N ASN A 81 10.35 -35.81 -26.96
CA ASN A 81 10.25 -34.63 -26.08
C ASN A 81 9.64 -33.35 -26.69
N THR A 82 8.84 -33.43 -27.75
CA THR A 82 8.12 -32.26 -28.29
C THR A 82 6.87 -31.88 -27.49
N MET A 83 6.41 -32.73 -26.56
CA MET A 83 5.21 -32.50 -25.76
C MET A 83 5.51 -32.51 -24.26
N ILE A 84 4.99 -31.51 -23.55
CA ILE A 84 4.89 -31.52 -22.08
C ILE A 84 3.42 -31.49 -21.70
N THR A 85 2.99 -32.48 -20.91
CA THR A 85 1.62 -32.58 -20.39
C THR A 85 1.62 -32.41 -18.87
N PHE A 86 0.79 -31.49 -18.41
CA PHE A 86 0.53 -31.26 -16.99
C PHE A 86 -0.81 -31.88 -16.63
N THR A 87 -0.84 -32.77 -15.64
CA THR A 87 -2.07 -33.34 -15.09
C THR A 87 -2.40 -32.63 -13.79
N HIS A 88 -3.55 -31.98 -13.70
CA HIS A 88 -4.04 -31.37 -12.47
C HIS A 88 -4.71 -32.43 -11.56
N ILE A 89 -4.86 -32.12 -10.26
CA ILE A 89 -5.53 -33.03 -9.29
C ILE A 89 -6.98 -33.35 -9.65
N ASP A 90 -7.63 -32.50 -10.45
CA ASP A 90 -8.98 -32.76 -10.97
C ASP A 90 -8.98 -33.55 -12.29
N GLU A 91 -7.88 -34.26 -12.57
CA GLU A 91 -7.65 -35.10 -13.75
C GLU A 91 -7.66 -34.33 -15.08
N ARG A 92 -7.74 -32.99 -15.05
CA ARG A 92 -7.63 -32.18 -16.26
C ARG A 92 -6.17 -32.15 -16.72
N GLN A 93 -5.98 -32.43 -18.01
CA GLN A 93 -4.69 -32.39 -18.65
C GLN A 93 -4.56 -31.14 -19.52
N ILE A 94 -3.41 -30.48 -19.44
CA ILE A 94 -3.03 -29.39 -20.32
C ILE A 94 -1.71 -29.78 -20.97
N SER A 95 -1.73 -29.89 -22.30
CA SER A 95 -0.57 -30.27 -23.09
C SER A 95 -0.07 -29.09 -23.89
N TYR A 96 1.24 -28.87 -23.85
CA TYR A 96 1.95 -27.89 -24.65
C TYR A 96 2.87 -28.62 -25.61
N PHE A 97 2.89 -28.15 -26.85
CA PHE A 97 3.66 -28.73 -27.94
C PHE A 97 4.65 -27.70 -28.46
N GLN A 98 5.89 -28.13 -28.69
CA GLN A 98 6.89 -27.33 -29.39
C GLN A 98 7.08 -27.91 -30.79
N PHE A 99 6.71 -27.12 -31.80
CA PHE A 99 6.90 -27.48 -33.21
C PHE A 99 8.13 -26.71 -33.74
N GLY A 100 9.20 -27.44 -34.06
CA GLY A 100 10.41 -26.88 -34.69
C GLY A 100 11.71 -27.09 -33.92
N ASP A 101 12.79 -27.22 -34.68
CA ASP A 101 14.16 -27.53 -34.24
C ASP A 101 14.90 -26.27 -33.72
N SER A 102 14.35 -25.58 -32.72
CA SER A 102 14.96 -24.34 -32.20
C SER A 102 14.95 -24.29 -30.68
N LEU A 103 16.11 -24.64 -30.11
CA LEU A 103 16.63 -24.07 -28.86
C LEU A 103 17.53 -22.87 -29.19
#